data_AF-A0A1J3IG33-F1
#
_entry.id   AF-A0A1J3IG33-F1
#
_cell.length_a   1.000
_cell.length_b   1.000
_cell.length_c   1.000
_cell.angle_alpha   90.00
_cell.angle_beta   90.00
_cell.angle_gamma   90.00
#
_symmetry.space_group_name_H-M   'P 1'
#
loop_
_entity.id
_entity.type
_entity.pdbx_description
1 polymer ?
#
loop_
_entity_poly.entity_id
_entity_poly.type
_entity_poly.pdbx_seq_one_letter_code
_entity_poly.pdbx_strand_id
1 'polypeptide(L)'
;MNLFRFCSGLKVLGYFMILLVVAVVGVSYYAVVVSTWWPILIEGGHGSLSVLAALIIFVFHFLLIMLLWSYFTVVFTDPGSVPEQFRRELGADNLEAGTSTERGAFGSLGYCPRCRNVKPPRCHHCSVCQRCVLKMDHHCVWIVNCVGARNYKFFLLFLLYTFLETLLDVIVLLPNFIKFFSQAVKHSSSPGKLASLVLAFDYIP
;
A
#
# COMPACT_ATOMS: atom_id res chain seq x y z
N MET A 1 -15.04 5.29 31.73
CA MET A 1 -13.74 4.64 31.45
C MET A 1 -13.21 5.15 30.12
N ASN A 2 -12.22 6.05 30.16
CA ASN A 2 -11.66 6.69 28.97
C ASN A 2 -10.61 5.78 28.32
N LEU A 3 -10.94 5.19 27.16
CA LEU A 3 -10.13 4.26 26.39
C LEU A 3 -8.96 4.95 25.65
N PHE A 4 -8.27 5.91 26.30
CA PHE A 4 -7.01 6.46 25.81
C PHE A 4 -5.83 5.46 25.94
N ARG A 5 -6.09 4.20 26.33
CA ARG A 5 -5.07 3.17 26.62
C ARG A 5 -4.83 2.13 25.51
N PHE A 6 -5.50 2.21 24.36
CA PHE A 6 -5.30 1.26 23.24
C PHE A 6 -4.26 1.69 22.18
N CYS A 7 -3.47 2.73 22.45
CA CYS A 7 -2.73 3.48 21.43
C CYS A 7 -1.28 3.00 21.16
N SER A 8 -0.72 2.06 21.94
CA SER A 8 0.65 1.57 21.69
C SER A 8 0.66 0.36 20.74
N GLY A 9 -0.21 -0.63 20.94
CA GLY A 9 -0.25 -1.84 20.13
C GLY A 9 -0.62 -1.60 18.66
N LEU A 10 -1.55 -0.68 18.40
CA LEU A 10 -1.99 -0.37 17.03
C LEU A 10 -0.94 0.43 16.24
N LYS A 11 -0.13 1.25 16.92
CA LYS A 11 1.03 1.91 16.32
C LYS A 11 2.15 0.91 16.02
N VAL A 12 2.43 -0.02 16.94
CA VAL A 12 3.38 -1.12 16.72
C VAL A 12 2.95 -1.97 15.53
N LEU A 13 1.66 -2.33 15.45
CA LEU A 13 1.10 -3.04 14.29
C LEU A 13 1.28 -2.23 13.00
N GLY A 14 1.07 -0.92 13.05
CA GLY A 14 1.31 -0.03 11.92
C GLY A 14 2.76 -0.05 11.42
N TYR A 15 3.73 0.16 12.32
CA TYR A 15 5.15 0.09 11.95
C TYR A 15 5.55 -1.29 11.41
N PHE A 16 5.02 -2.36 12.00
CA PHE A 16 5.24 -3.72 11.51
C PHE A 16 4.73 -3.91 10.08
N MET A 17 3.56 -3.36 9.73
CA MET A 17 3.03 -3.44 8.37
C MET A 17 3.89 -2.68 7.35
N ILE A 18 4.36 -1.48 7.70
CA ILE A 18 5.27 -0.71 6.83
C ILE A 18 6.58 -1.47 6.64
N LEU A 19 7.15 -2.03 7.71
CA LEU A 19 8.36 -2.86 7.64
C LEU A 19 8.15 -4.10 6.78
N LEU A 20 6.99 -4.75 6.87
CA LEU A 20 6.65 -5.90 6.04
C LEU A 20 6.59 -5.52 4.56
N VAL A 21 5.96 -4.40 4.20
CA VAL A 21 5.93 -3.91 2.81
C VAL A 21 7.35 -3.63 2.30
N VAL A 22 8.17 -2.92 3.08
CA VAL A 22 9.57 -2.63 2.72
C VAL A 22 10.39 -3.91 2.58
N ALA A 23 10.18 -4.90 3.46
CA ALA A 23 10.86 -6.18 3.39
C ALA A 23 10.48 -6.97 2.13
N VAL A 24 9.20 -7.04 1.79
CA VAL A 24 8.73 -7.70 0.56
C VAL A 24 9.33 -7.03 -0.69
N VAL A 25 9.33 -5.70 -0.74
CA VAL A 25 9.98 -4.95 -1.83
C VAL A 25 11.48 -5.22 -1.88
N GLY A 26 12.15 -5.28 -0.74
CA GLY A 26 13.59 -5.59 -0.66
C GLY A 26 13.92 -7.01 -1.14
N VAL A 27 13.09 -8.00 -0.80
CA VAL A 27 13.24 -9.38 -1.30
C VAL A 27 13.02 -9.45 -2.81
N SER A 28 12.00 -8.76 -3.33
CA SER A 28 11.78 -8.66 -4.78
C SER A 28 12.98 -8.02 -5.49
N TYR A 29 13.48 -6.89 -4.97
CA TYR A 29 14.68 -6.23 -5.50
C TYR A 29 15.89 -7.17 -5.54
N TYR A 30 16.14 -7.88 -4.45
CA TYR A 30 17.25 -8.83 -4.36
C TYR A 30 17.08 -9.97 -5.38
N ALA A 31 15.90 -10.57 -5.47
CA ALA A 31 15.64 -11.69 -6.37
C ALA A 31 15.76 -11.30 -7.85
N VAL A 32 15.15 -10.16 -8.24
CA VAL A 32 15.13 -9.70 -9.64
C VAL A 32 16.47 -9.07 -10.01
N VAL A 33 16.87 -8.01 -9.31
CA VAL A 33 18.06 -7.23 -9.71
C VAL A 33 19.32 -7.99 -9.36
N VAL A 34 19.55 -8.29 -8.08
CA VAL A 34 20.85 -8.77 -7.60
C VAL A 34 21.12 -10.21 -8.03
N SER A 35 20.15 -11.11 -7.84
CA SER A 35 20.35 -12.55 -8.07
C SER A 35 20.13 -12.95 -9.53
N THR A 36 19.17 -12.34 -10.24
CA THR A 36 18.79 -12.81 -11.59
C THR A 36 19.44 -12.01 -12.71
N TRP A 37 19.30 -10.68 -12.73
CA TRP A 37 19.61 -9.88 -13.92
C TRP A 37 20.95 -9.14 -13.85
N TRP A 38 21.44 -8.80 -12.65
CA TRP A 38 22.74 -8.14 -12.48
C TRP A 38 23.93 -9.00 -12.91
N PRO A 39 24.02 -10.31 -12.59
CA PRO A 39 25.12 -11.17 -13.03
C PRO A 39 25.23 -11.23 -14.56
N ILE A 40 24.08 -11.27 -15.25
CA ILE A 40 24.00 -11.27 -16.70
C ILE A 40 24.62 -10.01 -17.31
N LEU A 41 24.50 -8.85 -16.65
CA LEU A 41 25.10 -7.59 -17.13
C LEU A 41 26.62 -7.58 -16.99
N ILE A 42 27.14 -8.08 -15.87
CA ILE A 42 28.58 -8.04 -15.58
C ILE A 42 29.34 -9.15 -16.32
N GLU A 43 28.74 -10.32 -16.52
CA GLU A 43 29.37 -11.48 -17.15
C GLU A 43 29.04 -11.63 -18.65
N GLY A 44 27.89 -11.13 -19.10
CA GLY A 44 27.32 -11.44 -20.41
C GLY A 44 27.94 -10.73 -21.63
N GLY A 45 28.96 -9.88 -21.45
CA GLY A 45 29.54 -9.08 -22.53
C GLY A 45 28.52 -8.15 -23.21
N HIS A 46 28.80 -7.68 -24.43
CA HIS A 46 27.89 -6.80 -25.21
C HIS A 46 26.88 -7.57 -26.09
N GLY A 47 26.27 -8.62 -25.55
CA GLY A 47 25.25 -9.41 -26.25
C GLY A 47 23.83 -8.83 -26.17
N SER A 48 22.91 -9.37 -26.99
CA SER A 48 21.49 -9.02 -26.93
C SER A 48 20.84 -9.31 -25.57
N LEU A 49 21.33 -10.34 -24.87
CA LEU A 49 20.87 -10.69 -23.52
C LEU A 49 21.24 -9.62 -22.47
N SER A 50 22.42 -9.02 -22.57
CA SER A 50 22.83 -7.92 -21.69
C SER A 50 22.01 -6.66 -21.93
N VAL A 51 21.64 -6.37 -23.18
CA VAL A 51 20.73 -5.26 -23.50
C VAL A 51 19.33 -5.51 -22.90
N LEU A 52 18.82 -6.74 -23.00
CA LEU A 52 17.56 -7.12 -22.37
C LEU A 52 17.62 -6.98 -20.85
N ALA A 53 18.70 -7.45 -20.22
CA ALA A 53 18.92 -7.32 -18.79
C ALA A 53 18.94 -5.84 -18.34
N ALA A 54 19.63 -4.97 -19.09
CA ALA A 54 19.66 -3.54 -18.82
C ALA A 54 18.27 -2.92 -18.91
N LEU A 55 17.48 -3.29 -19.94
CA LEU A 55 16.12 -2.80 -20.12
C LEU A 55 15.20 -3.25 -18.97
N ILE A 56 15.27 -4.52 -18.57
CA ILE A 56 14.47 -5.06 -17.47
C ILE A 56 14.82 -4.37 -16.16
N ILE A 57 16.11 -4.21 -15.85
CA ILE A 57 16.57 -3.50 -14.66
C ILE A 57 16.10 -2.04 -14.69
N PHE A 58 16.18 -1.37 -15.85
CA PHE A 58 15.68 -0.01 -15.99
C PHE A 58 14.17 0.10 -15.73
N VAL A 59 13.36 -0.76 -16.35
CA VAL A 59 11.91 -0.80 -16.17
C VAL A 59 11.54 -1.11 -14.71
N PHE A 60 12.23 -2.08 -14.10
CA PHE A 60 12.06 -2.44 -12.69
C PHE A 60 12.33 -1.24 -11.77
N HIS A 61 13.45 -0.54 -11.94
CA HIS A 61 13.76 0.64 -11.11
C HIS A 61 12.75 1.77 -11.32
N PHE A 62 12.29 1.98 -12.56
CA PHE A 62 11.24 2.97 -12.83
C PHE A 62 9.93 2.62 -12.10
N LEU A 63 9.47 1.38 -12.21
CA LEU A 63 8.25 0.92 -11.54
C LEU A 63 8.39 0.94 -10.01
N LEU A 64 9.54 0.52 -9.48
CA LEU A 64 9.88 0.60 -8.06
C LEU A 64 9.81 2.04 -7.53
N ILE A 65 10.38 3.01 -8.25
CA ILE A 65 10.30 4.43 -7.87
C ILE A 65 8.84 4.88 -7.84
N MET A 66 8.04 4.54 -8.85
CA MET A 66 6.62 4.91 -8.90
C MET A 66 5.79 4.23 -7.80
N LEU A 67 6.09 2.97 -7.48
CA LEU A 67 5.50 2.20 -6.40
C LEU A 67 5.80 2.85 -5.05
N LEU A 68 7.07 3.08 -4.74
CA LEU A 68 7.48 3.69 -3.46
C LEU A 68 6.95 5.11 -3.32
N TRP A 69 7.02 5.91 -4.39
CA TRP A 69 6.45 7.26 -4.41
C TRP A 69 4.97 7.24 -4.05
N SER A 70 4.18 6.43 -4.76
CA SER A 70 2.73 6.36 -4.55
C SER A 70 2.38 5.78 -3.17
N TYR A 71 3.11 4.77 -2.69
CA TYR A 71 2.97 4.19 -1.35
C TYR A 71 3.22 5.22 -0.25
N PHE A 72 4.38 5.88 -0.25
CA PHE A 72 4.69 6.88 0.78
C PHE A 72 3.76 8.08 0.69
N THR A 73 3.36 8.49 -0.52
CA THR A 73 2.37 9.58 -0.68
C THR A 73 1.03 9.20 -0.05
N VAL A 74 0.50 7.99 -0.25
CA VAL A 74 -0.78 7.59 0.36
C VAL A 74 -0.67 7.41 1.89
N VAL A 75 0.46 6.91 2.39
CA VAL A 75 0.75 6.77 3.83
C VAL A 75 0.75 8.14 4.51
N PHE A 76 1.47 9.12 3.96
CA PHE A 76 1.68 10.42 4.62
C PHE A 76 0.63 11.48 4.30
N THR A 77 -0.21 11.27 3.28
CA THR A 77 -1.28 12.24 2.95
C THR A 77 -2.47 12.07 3.89
N ASP A 78 -2.90 13.18 4.51
CA ASP A 78 -4.16 13.21 5.27
C ASP A 78 -5.34 12.82 4.35
N PRO A 79 -6.17 11.81 4.68
CA PRO A 79 -7.28 11.37 3.83
C PRO A 79 -8.43 12.37 3.70
N GLY A 80 -8.42 13.46 4.47
CA GLY A 80 -9.46 14.47 4.51
C GLY A 80 -10.21 14.47 5.84
N SER A 81 -10.52 15.67 6.32
CA SER A 81 -11.33 15.92 7.51
C SER A 81 -12.66 16.58 7.13
N VAL A 82 -13.61 16.58 8.07
CA VAL A 82 -14.85 17.34 7.92
C VAL A 82 -14.53 18.85 7.80
N PRO A 83 -15.03 19.54 6.75
CA PRO A 83 -14.84 20.99 6.57
C PRO A 83 -15.44 21.80 7.72
N GLU A 84 -14.93 23.01 7.95
CA GLU A 84 -15.33 23.84 9.09
C GLU A 84 -16.81 24.22 9.12
N GLN A 85 -17.44 24.42 7.95
CA GLN A 85 -18.86 24.76 7.86
C GLN A 85 -19.77 23.74 8.56
N PHE A 86 -19.47 22.43 8.41
CA PHE A 86 -20.20 21.34 9.08
C PHE A 86 -19.83 21.18 10.58
N ARG A 87 -18.84 21.93 11.06
CA ARG A 87 -18.44 21.99 12.48
C ARG A 87 -19.14 23.14 13.20
N ARG A 88 -19.43 24.25 12.52
CA ARG A 88 -20.01 25.48 13.10
C ARG A 88 -21.51 25.41 13.33
N GLU A 89 -22.24 24.54 12.64
CA GLU A 89 -23.70 24.36 12.85
C GLU A 89 -24.08 23.89 14.27
N LEU A 90 -23.13 23.44 15.10
CA LEU A 90 -23.37 23.17 16.54
C LEU A 90 -23.25 24.40 17.46
N GLY A 91 -22.69 25.51 16.97
CA GLY A 91 -22.53 26.74 17.75
C GLY A 91 -23.59 27.81 17.45
N ALA A 92 -24.45 27.56 16.46
CA ALA A 92 -25.43 28.52 15.95
C ALA A 92 -26.89 28.15 16.29
N ASP A 93 -27.12 27.39 17.36
CA ASP A 93 -28.39 27.47 18.07
C ASP A 93 -28.40 28.76 18.89
N ASN A 94 -28.51 29.90 18.17
CA ASN A 94 -29.01 31.21 18.60
C ASN A 94 -28.74 32.23 17.48
N LEU A 95 -29.37 32.11 16.32
CA LEU A 95 -30.08 33.24 15.68
C LEU A 95 -30.78 32.82 14.39
N GLU A 96 -31.89 33.48 14.20
CA GLU A 96 -32.89 33.36 13.16
C GLU A 96 -32.34 33.62 11.74
N ALA A 97 -33.15 33.25 10.74
CA ALA A 97 -33.08 33.68 9.34
C ALA A 97 -31.92 33.13 8.48
N GLY A 98 -31.96 31.82 8.19
CA GLY A 98 -31.34 31.24 6.99
C GLY A 98 -32.44 30.80 6.02
N THR A 99 -32.38 31.28 4.77
CA THR A 99 -33.33 31.03 3.68
C THR A 99 -33.68 29.54 3.52
N SER A 100 -34.97 29.28 3.31
CA SER A 100 -35.62 27.97 3.26
C SER A 100 -35.07 26.99 2.20
N THR A 101 -34.20 27.45 1.30
CA THR A 101 -33.60 26.65 0.23
C THR A 101 -32.41 25.79 0.69
N GLU A 102 -31.66 26.16 1.73
CA GLU A 102 -30.50 25.37 2.21
C GLU A 102 -30.87 24.30 3.24
N ARG A 103 -31.94 24.53 4.03
CA ARG A 103 -32.44 23.55 5.01
C ARG A 103 -32.88 22.22 4.38
N GLY A 104 -33.35 22.26 3.12
CA GLY A 104 -33.74 21.06 2.37
C GLY A 104 -32.56 20.17 1.95
N ALA A 105 -31.36 20.74 1.77
CA ALA A 105 -30.16 20.00 1.40
C ALA A 105 -29.43 19.39 2.61
N PHE A 106 -29.52 20.04 3.79
CA PHE A 106 -28.85 19.61 5.02
C PHE A 106 -29.73 18.74 5.95
N GLY A 107 -31.05 18.77 5.80
CA GLY A 107 -32.00 18.06 6.68
C GLY A 107 -31.89 16.53 6.71
N SER A 108 -31.09 15.91 5.83
CA SER A 108 -30.83 14.46 5.81
C SER A 108 -29.38 14.09 6.17
N LEU A 109 -28.54 15.05 6.54
CA LEU A 109 -27.15 14.78 6.86
C LEU A 109 -27.02 14.11 8.23
N GLY A 110 -26.34 12.97 8.26
CA GLY A 110 -26.12 12.22 9.49
C GLY A 110 -25.22 12.98 10.47
N TYR A 111 -25.42 12.81 11.77
CA TYR A 111 -24.59 13.41 12.81
C TYR A 111 -23.52 12.42 13.31
N CYS A 112 -22.36 12.91 13.79
CA CYS A 112 -21.37 12.10 14.51
C CYS A 112 -21.31 12.49 15.99
N PRO A 113 -21.83 11.66 16.91
CA PRO A 113 -21.79 11.98 18.35
C PRO A 113 -20.37 11.94 18.95
N ARG A 114 -19.47 11.12 18.37
CA ARG A 114 -18.08 11.02 18.82
C ARG A 114 -17.25 12.26 18.47
N CYS A 115 -17.43 12.78 17.25
CA CYS A 115 -16.69 13.96 16.78
C CYS A 115 -17.42 15.28 17.03
N ARG A 116 -18.69 15.23 17.45
CA ARG A 116 -19.58 16.37 17.63
C ARG A 116 -19.61 17.29 16.40
N ASN A 117 -19.91 16.71 15.24
CA ASN A 117 -20.05 17.43 13.98
C ASN A 117 -21.14 16.80 13.09
N VAL A 118 -21.70 17.60 12.19
CA VAL A 118 -22.54 17.10 11.09
C VAL A 118 -21.63 16.37 10.11
N LYS A 119 -22.05 15.20 9.61
CA LYS A 119 -21.30 14.43 8.61
C LYS A 119 -21.68 14.97 7.23
N PRO A 120 -20.72 15.52 6.47
CA PRO A 120 -20.93 15.78 5.05
C PRO A 120 -21.36 14.50 4.30
N PRO A 121 -21.95 14.61 3.11
CA PRO A 121 -22.25 13.45 2.27
C PRO A 121 -21.01 12.54 2.12
N ARG A 122 -21.22 11.22 2.25
CA ARG A 122 -20.18 10.17 2.17
C ARG A 122 -19.07 10.27 3.24
N CYS A 123 -19.27 11.05 4.30
CA CYS A 123 -18.34 11.09 5.43
C CYS A 123 -18.68 9.99 6.44
N HIS A 124 -17.66 9.25 6.90
CA HIS A 124 -17.81 8.21 7.92
C HIS A 124 -16.82 8.42 9.06
N HIS A 125 -17.19 7.97 10.26
CA HIS A 125 -16.30 7.99 11.42
C HIS A 125 -15.44 6.72 11.41
N CYS A 126 -14.13 6.87 11.35
CA CYS A 126 -13.20 5.77 11.50
C CYS A 126 -12.87 5.59 12.99
N SER A 127 -13.21 4.43 13.55
CA SER A 127 -12.85 4.08 14.94
C SER A 127 -11.35 3.82 15.12
N VAL A 128 -10.59 3.58 14.05
CA VAL A 128 -9.14 3.43 14.14
C VAL A 128 -8.47 4.81 14.20
N CYS A 129 -8.78 5.69 13.23
CA CYS A 129 -8.26 7.06 13.21
C CYS A 129 -8.92 7.99 14.24
N GLN A 130 -9.98 7.54 14.92
CA GLN A 130 -10.76 8.30 15.92
C GLN A 130 -11.25 9.65 15.41
N ARG A 131 -11.63 9.71 14.14
CA ARG A 131 -12.13 10.94 13.50
C ARG A 131 -13.05 10.65 12.32
N CYS A 132 -13.82 11.66 11.94
CA CYS A 132 -14.58 11.64 10.69
C CYS A 132 -13.66 11.90 9.49
N VAL A 133 -13.74 11.03 8.50
CA VAL A 133 -12.96 11.07 7.26
C VAL A 133 -13.90 11.37 6.10
N LEU A 134 -13.54 12.37 5.29
CA LEU A 134 -14.32 12.80 4.14
C LEU A 134 -14.23 11.79 3.01
N LYS A 135 -15.37 11.44 2.39
CA LYS A 135 -15.46 10.40 1.34
C LYS A 135 -14.68 9.14 1.75
N MET A 136 -14.85 8.72 3.00
CA MET A 136 -14.14 7.59 3.56
C MET A 136 -14.48 6.34 2.75
N ASP A 137 -13.45 5.65 2.28
CA ASP A 137 -13.57 4.34 1.67
C ASP A 137 -13.37 3.27 2.74
N HIS A 138 -12.13 3.14 3.26
CA HIS A 138 -11.82 2.22 4.35
C HIS A 138 -10.60 2.70 5.17
N HIS A 139 -10.35 2.02 6.29
CA HIS A 139 -9.06 2.12 6.98
C HIS A 139 -8.17 0.97 6.50
N CYS A 140 -7.01 1.29 5.94
CA CYS A 140 -6.13 0.31 5.34
C CYS A 140 -4.92 0.06 6.24
N VAL A 141 -4.80 -1.18 6.71
CA VAL A 141 -3.71 -1.62 7.59
C VAL A 141 -2.35 -1.58 6.91
N TRP A 142 -2.29 -1.78 5.58
CA TRP A 142 -1.06 -1.79 4.79
C TRP A 142 -0.40 -0.41 4.62
N ILE A 143 -1.20 0.65 4.69
CA ILE A 143 -0.72 2.05 4.62
C ILE A 143 -0.84 2.76 5.97
N VAL A 144 -1.36 2.07 7.00
CA VAL A 144 -1.57 2.58 8.36
C VAL A 144 -2.36 3.91 8.37
N ASN A 145 -3.30 4.04 7.43
CA ASN A 145 -4.03 5.28 7.21
C ASN A 145 -5.42 4.98 6.64
N CYS A 146 -6.34 5.93 6.77
CA CYS A 146 -7.59 5.87 6.03
C CYS A 146 -7.35 6.19 4.56
N VAL A 147 -8.16 5.59 3.69
CA VAL A 147 -8.34 6.01 2.31
C VAL A 147 -9.59 6.88 2.27
N GLY A 148 -9.44 8.12 1.84
CA GLY A 148 -10.50 9.12 1.80
C GLY A 148 -10.31 10.12 0.66
N ALA A 149 -11.10 11.18 0.65
CA ALA A 149 -11.20 12.14 -0.43
C ALA A 149 -9.84 12.65 -0.95
N ARG A 150 -8.89 12.93 -0.05
CA ARG A 150 -7.62 13.60 -0.39
C ARG A 150 -6.49 12.68 -0.81
N ASN A 151 -6.57 11.38 -0.50
CA ASN A 151 -5.53 10.41 -0.84
C ASN A 151 -6.02 9.24 -1.71
N TYR A 152 -7.30 9.21 -2.08
CA TYR A 152 -7.89 8.17 -2.94
C TYR A 152 -7.12 7.95 -4.24
N LYS A 153 -6.71 9.03 -4.92
CA LYS A 153 -5.91 8.94 -6.17
C LYS A 153 -4.58 8.22 -5.93
N PHE A 154 -3.88 8.56 -4.85
CA PHE A 154 -2.59 7.95 -4.54
C PHE A 154 -2.73 6.49 -4.16
N PHE A 155 -3.82 6.12 -3.47
CA PHE A 155 -4.16 4.73 -3.21
C PHE A 155 -4.35 3.94 -4.50
N LEU A 156 -5.08 4.48 -5.49
CA LEU A 156 -5.25 3.80 -6.78
C LEU A 156 -3.93 3.68 -7.57
N LEU A 157 -3.09 4.70 -7.54
CA LEU A 157 -1.75 4.63 -8.16
C LEU A 157 -0.88 3.59 -7.48
N PHE A 158 -0.91 3.52 -6.15
CA PHE A 158 -0.21 2.48 -5.38
C PHE A 158 -0.65 1.07 -5.80
N LEU A 159 -1.96 0.82 -5.92
CA LEU A 159 -2.46 -0.48 -6.39
C LEU A 159 -2.02 -0.78 -7.82
N LEU A 160 -2.07 0.20 -8.72
CA LEU A 160 -1.64 0.05 -10.12
C LEU A 160 -0.16 -0.31 -10.20
N TYR A 161 0.72 0.45 -9.55
CA TYR A 161 2.16 0.19 -9.60
C TYR A 161 2.54 -1.10 -8.86
N THR A 162 1.83 -1.48 -7.80
CA THR A 162 2.00 -2.79 -7.17
C THR A 162 1.66 -3.91 -8.14
N PHE A 163 0.55 -3.80 -8.86
CA PHE A 163 0.16 -4.78 -9.87
C PHE A 163 1.19 -4.89 -11.01
N LEU A 164 1.67 -3.76 -11.53
CA LEU A 164 2.66 -3.75 -12.61
C LEU A 164 4.01 -4.32 -12.16
N GLU A 165 4.49 -3.96 -10.97
CA GLU A 165 5.73 -4.50 -10.40
C GLU A 165 5.62 -6.02 -10.20
N THR A 166 4.57 -6.49 -9.53
CA THR A 166 4.37 -7.92 -9.30
C THR A 166 4.17 -8.71 -10.59
N LEU A 167 3.56 -8.11 -11.62
CA LEU A 167 3.47 -8.74 -12.93
C LEU A 167 4.85 -8.86 -13.59
N LEU A 168 5.69 -7.83 -13.48
CA LEU A 168 7.07 -7.89 -13.95
C LEU A 168 7.85 -8.98 -13.22
N ASP A 169 7.78 -9.03 -11.89
CA ASP A 169 8.42 -10.05 -11.04
C ASP A 169 8.04 -11.47 -11.50
N VAL A 170 6.75 -11.72 -11.71
CA VAL A 170 6.26 -13.01 -12.20
C VAL A 170 6.87 -13.33 -13.56
N ILE A 171 6.81 -12.40 -14.52
CA ILE A 171 7.32 -12.64 -15.88
C ILE A 171 8.81 -12.97 -15.86
N VAL A 172 9.60 -12.23 -15.08
CA VAL A 172 11.07 -12.35 -15.10
C VAL A 172 11.60 -13.48 -14.23
N LEU A 173 10.88 -13.89 -13.17
CA LEU A 173 11.29 -14.97 -12.28
C LEU A 173 10.68 -16.33 -12.65
N LEU A 174 9.59 -16.37 -13.41
CA LEU A 174 8.90 -17.62 -13.79
C LEU A 174 9.81 -18.65 -14.47
N PRO A 175 10.72 -18.29 -15.41
CA PRO A 175 11.63 -19.28 -16.01
C PRO A 175 12.55 -19.95 -14.98
N ASN A 176 13.09 -19.17 -14.04
CA ASN A 176 13.94 -19.68 -12.96
C ASN A 176 13.14 -20.57 -12.00
N PHE A 177 11.91 -20.17 -11.68
CA PHE A 177 10.98 -20.96 -10.88
C PHE A 177 10.68 -22.32 -11.54
N ILE A 178 10.31 -22.34 -12.82
CA ILE A 178 10.03 -23.57 -13.58
C ILE A 178 11.28 -24.47 -13.62
N LYS A 179 12.45 -23.91 -13.89
CA LYS A 179 13.72 -24.64 -13.93
C LYS A 179 14.02 -25.29 -12.57
N PHE A 180 13.90 -24.55 -11.49
CA PHE A 180 14.13 -25.04 -10.13
C PHE A 180 13.18 -26.18 -9.77
N PHE A 181 11.87 -26.01 -9.94
CA PHE A 181 10.91 -27.05 -9.59
C PHE A 181 11.01 -28.27 -10.51
N SER A 182 11.35 -28.08 -11.79
CA SER A 182 11.62 -29.20 -12.70
C SER A 182 12.83 -30.03 -12.29
N GLN A 183 13.89 -29.38 -11.79
CA GLN A 183 15.06 -30.08 -11.25
C GLN A 183 14.76 -30.73 -9.90
N ALA A 184 14.01 -30.05 -9.03
CA ALA A 184 13.60 -30.59 -7.74
C ALA A 184 12.76 -31.87 -7.91
N VAL A 185 11.79 -31.89 -8.82
CA VAL A 185 10.99 -33.09 -9.15
C VAL A 185 11.88 -34.22 -9.71
N LYS A 186 12.88 -33.89 -10.53
CA LYS A 186 13.84 -34.88 -11.05
C LYS A 186 14.81 -35.43 -10.00
N HIS A 187 15.03 -34.72 -8.88
CA HIS A 187 15.98 -35.08 -7.82
C HIS A 187 15.32 -35.45 -6.48
N SER A 188 14.01 -35.32 -6.36
CA SER A 188 13.23 -35.69 -5.17
C SER A 188 13.00 -37.20 -5.09
N SER A 189 14.07 -37.94 -4.83
CA SER A 189 13.98 -39.29 -4.22
C SER A 189 14.02 -39.23 -2.69
N SER A 190 14.14 -38.04 -2.07
CA SER A 190 14.13 -37.88 -0.61
C SER A 190 13.68 -36.47 -0.18
N PRO A 191 12.72 -36.34 0.76
CA PRO A 191 12.23 -35.06 1.31
C PRO A 191 13.33 -34.16 1.90
N GLY A 192 14.45 -34.74 2.35
CA GLY A 192 15.56 -33.98 2.95
C GLY A 192 16.28 -33.04 1.97
N LYS A 193 16.25 -33.34 0.66
CA LYS A 193 16.91 -32.51 -0.37
C LYS A 193 16.11 -31.26 -0.77
N LEU A 194 14.80 -31.24 -0.53
CA LEU A 194 13.96 -30.05 -0.82
C LEU A 194 14.30 -28.90 0.14
N ALA A 195 14.55 -29.20 1.42
CA ALA A 195 14.98 -28.21 2.40
C ALA A 195 16.37 -27.63 2.06
N SER A 196 17.29 -28.45 1.56
CA SER A 196 18.61 -28.01 1.10
C SER A 196 18.56 -27.14 -0.16
N LEU A 197 17.59 -27.37 -1.06
CA LEU A 197 17.41 -26.60 -2.31
C LEU A 197 16.84 -25.18 -2.05
N VAL A 198 15.99 -25.02 -1.03
CA VAL A 198 15.52 -23.69 -0.60
C VAL A 198 16.67 -22.88 0.03
N LEU A 199 17.53 -23.53 0.81
CA LEU A 199 18.73 -22.90 1.39
C LEU A 199 19.83 -22.62 0.35
N ALA A 200 19.88 -23.39 -0.74
CA ALA A 200 20.84 -23.17 -1.82
C ALA A 200 20.49 -21.94 -2.69
N PHE A 201 19.24 -21.43 -2.64
CA PHE A 201 18.89 -20.15 -3.27
C PHE A 201 19.55 -18.94 -2.59
N ASP A 202 19.99 -19.07 -1.34
CA ASP A 202 20.82 -18.09 -0.64
C ASP A 202 22.33 -18.25 -0.98
N TYR A 203 22.69 -19.26 -1.77
CA TYR A 203 24.09 -19.65 -2.07
C TYR A 203 24.27 -19.97 -3.56
N ILE A 204 23.90 -19.03 -4.43
CA ILE A 204 24.45 -18.99 -5.79
C ILE A 204 25.27 -17.69 -5.86
N PRO A 205 26.61 -17.77 -6.05
CA PRO A 205 27.47 -16.59 -6.16
C PRO A 205 27.13 -15.73 -7.38
#